data_AF-A0A371INF4-F1
#
_entry.id   AF-A0A371INF4-F1
#
_cell.length_a   1.000
_cell.length_b   1.000
_cell.length_c   1.000
_cell.angle_alpha   90.00
_cell.angle_beta   90.00
_cell.angle_gamma   90.00
#
_symmetry.space_group_name_H-M   'P 1'
#
loop_
_entity.id
_entity.type
_entity.pdbx_description
1 polymer ?
#
loop_
_entity_poly.entity_id
_entity_poly.type
_entity_poly.pdbx_seq_one_letter_code
_entity_poly.pdbx_strand_id
1 'polypeptide(L)' 'MLVISFNSTSQAMKADKFFDSTDIDKMVVPTPRAISQSCGISIRIISEQLEDVISMLEKNEIGIKGIYNVTKDEAQKIY' A
#
# COMPACT_ATOMS: atom_id res chain seq x y z
N MET A 1 -9.53 1.59 6.81
CA MET A 1 -9.16 1.54 5.38
C MET A 1 -7.78 0.93 5.27
N LEU A 2 -7.51 0.08 4.27
CA LEU A 2 -6.18 -0.52 4.13
C LEU A 2 -5.27 0.37 3.29
N VAL A 3 -4.04 0.56 3.76
CA VAL A 3 -3.04 1.41 3.13
C VAL A 3 -1.70 0.69 3.12
N ILE A 4 -1.11 0.57 1.94
CA ILE A 4 0.23 0.03 1.73
C ILE A 4 1.23 1.17 1.84
N SER A 5 2.15 1.05 2.79
CA SER A 5 3.28 1.97 2.93
C SER A 5 4.52 1.38 2.29
N PHE A 6 5.24 2.19 1.52
CA PHE A 6 6.40 1.75 0.75
C PHE A 6 7.71 2.23 1.38
N ASN A 7 8.84 1.54 1.10
CA ASN A 7 10.14 2.03 1.57
C ASN A 7 10.59 3.28 0.80
N SER A 8 10.10 3.46 -0.43
CA SER A 8 10.42 4.61 -1.28
C SER A 8 9.25 4.97 -2.21
N THR A 9 9.24 6.22 -2.68
CA THR A 9 8.29 6.70 -3.70
C THR A 9 8.39 5.89 -5.00
N SER A 10 9.60 5.49 -5.40
CA SER A 10 9.82 4.69 -6.61
C SER A 10 9.13 3.32 -6.55
N GLN A 11 9.12 2.66 -5.38
CA GLN A 11 8.42 1.39 -5.19
C GLN A 11 6.90 1.57 -5.19
N ALA A 12 6.40 2.65 -4.58
CA ALA A 12 4.98 2.98 -4.65
C ALA A 12 4.53 3.19 -6.10
N MET A 13 5.27 3.97 -6.89
CA MET A 13 4.96 4.17 -8.31
C MET A 13 5.09 2.90 -9.14
N LYS A 14 6.04 2.02 -8.82
CA LYS A 14 6.16 0.70 -9.47
C LYS A 14 4.90 -0.12 -9.20
N ALA A 15 4.51 -0.25 -7.93
CA ALA A 15 3.30 -0.97 -7.52
C ALA A 15 2.05 -0.40 -8.19
N ASP A 16 1.92 0.93 -8.19
CA ASP A 16 0.83 1.63 -8.85
C ASP A 16 0.70 1.21 -10.32
N LYS A 17 1.77 1.32 -11.12
CA LYS A 17 1.72 0.92 -12.54
C LYS A 17 1.34 -0.54 -12.76
N PHE A 18 1.78 -1.44 -11.88
CA PHE A 18 1.38 -2.83 -12.00
C PHE A 18 -0.07 -3.05 -11.60
N PHE A 19 -0.55 -2.37 -10.56
CA PHE A 19 -1.95 -2.45 -10.17
C PHE A 19 -2.88 -1.91 -11.28
N ASP A 20 -2.44 -0.93 -12.09
CA ASP A 20 -3.19 -0.46 -13.28
C ASP A 20 -3.38 -1.56 -14.33
N SER A 21 -2.48 -2.55 -14.37
CA SER A 21 -2.59 -3.70 -15.28
C SER A 21 -3.39 -4.88 -14.70
N THR A 22 -3.99 -4.69 -13.53
CA THR A 22 -4.78 -5.71 -12.81
C THR A 22 -6.16 -5.15 -12.46
N ASP A 23 -7.07 -6.02 -12.04
CA ASP A 23 -8.42 -5.62 -11.60
C ASP A 23 -8.47 -5.17 -10.12
N ILE A 24 -7.35 -4.65 -9.63
CA ILE A 24 -7.19 -4.20 -8.23
C ILE A 24 -7.74 -2.79 -8.10
N ASP A 25 -8.75 -2.60 -7.24
CA ASP A 25 -9.29 -1.30 -6.89
C ASP A 25 -8.33 -0.62 -5.90
N LYS A 26 -7.60 0.35 -6.42
CA LYS A 26 -6.54 1.04 -5.71
C LYS A 26 -6.60 2.55 -5.93
N MET A 27 -6.19 3.27 -4.91
CA MET A 27 -6.11 4.73 -4.94
C MET A 27 -4.80 5.21 -4.31
N VAL A 28 -4.03 5.99 -5.06
CA VAL A 28 -2.84 6.66 -4.50
C VAL A 28 -3.31 7.75 -3.54
N VAL A 29 -2.81 7.70 -2.32
CA VAL A 29 -3.13 8.64 -1.25
C VAL A 29 -1.84 9.19 -0.63
N PRO A 30 -1.85 10.43 -0.10
CA PRO A 30 -0.76 10.87 0.75
C PRO A 30 -0.65 9.93 1.96
N THR A 31 0.58 9.61 2.38
CA THR A 31 0.79 8.73 3.53
C THR A 31 0.08 9.31 4.76
N PRO A 32 -0.91 8.61 5.36
CA PRO A 32 -1.63 9.09 6.53
C PRO A 32 -0.65 9.42 7.66
N ARG A 33 -0.91 10.49 8.44
CA ARG A 33 -0.03 10.91 9.55
C ARG A 33 0.21 9.82 10.59
N ALA A 34 -0.75 8.91 10.78
CA ALA A 34 -0.63 7.75 11.65
C ALA A 34 0.44 6.75 11.18
N ILE A 35 0.81 6.76 9.90
CA ILE A 35 1.88 5.97 9.30
C ILE A 35 3.10 6.88 9.11
N SER A 36 4.26 6.46 9.64
CA SER A 36 5.54 7.18 9.53
C SER A 36 5.78 7.80 8.13
N GLN A 37 6.09 9.11 8.09
CA GLN A 37 6.16 9.96 6.87
C GLN A 37 7.37 9.70 5.95
N SER A 38 7.80 8.46 5.76
CA SER A 38 9.07 8.20 5.07
C SER A 38 9.03 8.37 3.54
N CYS A 39 7.91 8.08 2.89
CA CYS A 39 7.82 7.94 1.42
C CYS A 39 6.84 8.92 0.75
N GLY A 40 6.12 9.73 1.54
CA GLY A 40 5.18 10.77 1.08
C GLY A 40 3.87 10.24 0.50
N ILE A 41 3.89 9.09 -0.16
CA ILE A 41 2.75 8.46 -0.82
C ILE A 41 2.54 7.01 -0.35
N SER A 42 1.28 6.60 -0.35
CA SER A 42 0.84 5.25 -0.04
C SER A 42 -0.26 4.84 -1.02
N ILE A 43 -0.53 3.54 -1.12
CA ILE A 43 -1.61 3.02 -1.98
C ILE A 43 -2.69 2.45 -1.08
N ARG A 44 -3.90 3.01 -1.19
CA ARG A 44 -5.09 2.47 -0.55
C ARG A 44 -5.63 1.33 -1.39
N ILE A 45 -6.04 0.25 -0.73
CA ILE A 45 -6.69 -0.92 -1.31
C ILE A 45 -7.95 -1.28 -0.51
N ILE A 46 -8.80 -2.13 -1.09
CA ILE A 46 -9.91 -2.77 -0.38
C ILE A 46 -9.44 -4.05 0.33
N SER A 47 -10.13 -4.43 1.40
CA SER A 47 -9.77 -5.59 2.23
C SER A 47 -9.87 -6.92 1.48
N GLU A 48 -10.81 -7.01 0.56
CA GLU A 48 -11.13 -8.18 -0.26
C GLU A 48 -9.97 -8.55 -1.19
N GLN A 49 -9.11 -7.59 -1.53
CA GLN A 49 -7.98 -7.78 -2.44
C GLN A 49 -6.64 -7.90 -1.71
N LEU A 50 -6.65 -8.00 -0.38
CA LEU A 50 -5.42 -8.01 0.42
C LEU A 50 -4.49 -9.17 0.02
N GLU A 51 -5.02 -10.37 -0.14
CA GLU A 51 -4.24 -11.56 -0.49
C GLU A 51 -3.63 -11.45 -1.90
N ASP A 52 -4.42 -10.97 -2.87
CA ASP A 52 -3.96 -10.74 -4.24
C ASP A 52 -2.85 -9.68 -4.29
N VAL A 53 -3.02 -8.60 -3.53
CA VAL A 53 -2.04 -7.54 -3.40
C VAL A 53 -0.75 -8.05 -2.78
N ILE A 54 -0.81 -8.80 -1.67
CA ILE A 54 0.39 -9.36 -1.02
C ILE A 54 1.13 -10.28 -1.99
N SER A 55 0.41 -11.20 -2.63
CA SER A 55 0.97 -12.15 -3.60
C SER A 55 1.64 -11.43 -4.77
N MET A 56 1.03 -10.35 -5.25
CA MET A 56 1.57 -9.52 -6.31
C MET A 56 2.83 -8.78 -5.86
N LEU A 57 2.84 -8.20 -4.66
CA LEU A 57 3.98 -7.46 -4.13
C LEU A 57 5.19 -8.38 -3.95
N GLU A 58 4.98 -9.59 -3.42
CA GLU A 58 6.02 -10.62 -3.27
C GLU A 58 6.55 -11.07 -4.64
N LYS A 59 5.65 -11.41 -5.58
CA LYS A 59 6.02 -11.88 -6.93
C LYS A 59 6.84 -10.87 -7.72
N ASN A 60 6.60 -9.57 -7.51
CA ASN A 60 7.29 -8.48 -8.22
C ASN A 60 8.45 -7.86 -7.42
N GLU A 61 8.81 -8.47 -6.29
CA GLU A 61 9.87 -8.02 -5.37
C GLU A 61 9.70 -6.53 -5.00
N ILE A 62 8.47 -6.11 -4.76
CA ILE A 62 8.14 -4.73 -4.39
C ILE A 62 8.29 -4.60 -2.88
N GLY A 63 9.39 -3.95 -2.47
CA GLY A 63 9.62 -3.67 -1.06
C GLY A 63 8.58 -2.72 -0.46
N ILE A 64 7.86 -3.19 0.54
CA ILE A 64 6.93 -2.39 1.34
C ILE A 64 7.45 -2.27 2.78
N LYS A 65 7.03 -1.21 3.48
CA LYS A 65 7.18 -1.09 4.94
C LYS A 65 6.18 -1.97 5.67
N GLY A 66 5.00 -2.08 5.07
CA GLY A 66 3.90 -2.87 5.58
C GLY A 66 2.56 -2.40 5.01
N ILE A 67 1.54 -3.21 5.28
CA ILE A 67 0.15 -2.89 5.04
C ILE A 67 -0.47 -2.54 6.39
N TYR A 68 -1.18 -1.43 6.42
CA TYR A 68 -1.73 -0.86 7.63
C TYR A 68 -3.24 -0.73 7.49
N ASN A 69 -3.97 -1.16 8.51
CA ASN A 69 -5.36 -0.78 8.67
C ASN A 69 -5.42 0.58 9.38
N VAL A 70 -5.81 1.60 8.63
CA VAL A 70 -5.92 2.98 9.11
C VAL A 70 -7.36 3.27 9.51
N THR A 71 -7.56 3.63 10.76
CA THR A 71 -8.81 4.18 11.31
C THR A 71 -8.63 5.69 11.55
N LYS A 72 -9.61 6.36 12.19
CA LYS A 72 -9.60 7.83 12.33
C LYS A 72 -8.31 8.39 12.92
N ASP A 73 -7.70 7.69 13.88
CA ASP A 73 -6.54 8.18 14.61
C ASP A 73 -5.39 7.16 14.73
N GLU A 74 -5.61 5.93 14.27
CA GLU A 74 -4.66 4.83 14.44
C GLU A 74 -4.32 4.14 13.13
N ALA A 75 -3.10 3.62 13.04
CA ALA A 75 -2.66 2.75 11.96
C ALA A 75 -2.07 1.48 12.55
N GLN A 76 -2.78 0.36 12.38
CA GLN A 76 -2.30 -0.94 12.83
C GLN A 76 -1.65 -1.68 11.67
N LYS A 77 -0.38 -2.05 11.82
CA LYS A 77 0.30 -2.89 10.84
C LYS A 77 -0.29 -4.31 10.88
N ILE A 78 -0.73 -4.81 9.73
CA ILE A 78 -1.32 -6.14 9.57
C ILE A 78 -0.44 -7.11 8.76
N TYR A 79 0.53 -6.57 8.00
CA TYR A 79 1.54 -7.31 7.22
C TYR A 79 2.79 -6.43 7.12
#